data_AF-U5T4J1-F1
#
_entry.id   AF-U5T4J1-F1
#
_cell.length_a   1.000
_cell.length_b   1.000
_cell.length_c   1.000
_cell.angle_alpha   90.00
_cell.angle_beta   90.00
_cell.angle_gamma   90.00
#
_symmetry.space_group_name_H-M   'P 1'
#
loop_
_entity.id
_entity.type
_entity.pdbx_description
1 polymer ?
#
loop_
_entity_poly.entity_id
_entity_poly.type
_entity_poly.pdbx_seq_one_letter_code
_entity_poly.pdbx_strand_id
1 'polypeptide(L)'
;MPEGNGFTLLEMLIVLVIVATLAMVAVPGYLQPMHRVEATQAGACLLELASRLERYRLSEGDYEGFAIDAADVACEARLADRYRFEAGVPGEMGWAVTTTDPVAWQLRVRADGFEAGMGSDRDCRALVVRDDGQRGVMIDTSGGVVTDAGWLRRCWR
;
A
#
# COMPACT_ATOMS: atom_id res chain seq x y z
N MET A 1 -15.07 -59.41 -18.84
CA MET A 1 -15.88 -58.37 -18.16
C MET A 1 -14.88 -57.33 -17.68
N PRO A 2 -14.98 -56.04 -18.04
CA PRO A 2 -13.99 -55.06 -17.63
C PRO A 2 -14.07 -54.90 -16.11
N GLU A 3 -13.00 -55.28 -15.42
CA GLU A 3 -12.81 -55.04 -13.99
C GLU A 3 -12.65 -53.52 -13.84
N GLY A 4 -13.63 -52.87 -13.21
CA GLY A 4 -13.57 -51.45 -12.93
C GLY A 4 -12.47 -51.21 -11.90
N ASN A 5 -11.30 -50.79 -12.37
CA ASN A 5 -10.19 -50.35 -11.52
C ASN A 5 -10.58 -49.02 -10.85
N GLY A 6 -11.31 -49.12 -9.74
CA GLY A 6 -11.66 -47.98 -8.88
C GLY A 6 -10.46 -47.57 -8.03
N PHE A 7 -10.22 -46.25 -7.97
CA PHE A 7 -9.23 -45.65 -7.07
C PHE A 7 -9.49 -46.08 -5.62
N THR A 8 -8.43 -46.44 -4.90
CA THR A 8 -8.56 -46.80 -3.48
C THR A 8 -8.62 -45.55 -2.60
N LEU A 9 -9.25 -45.65 -1.43
CA LEU A 9 -9.31 -44.55 -0.46
C LEU A 9 -7.91 -44.13 0.03
N LEU A 10 -6.99 -45.11 0.11
CA LEU A 10 -5.59 -44.89 0.45
C LEU A 10 -4.86 -44.06 -0.61
N GLU A 11 -5.14 -44.31 -1.89
CA GLU A 11 -4.52 -43.61 -3.00
C GLU A 11 -4.91 -42.13 -3.02
N MET A 12 -6.17 -41.81 -2.76
CA MET A 12 -6.62 -40.43 -2.59
C MET A 12 -5.99 -39.73 -1.37
N LEU A 13 -5.78 -40.45 -0.26
CA LEU A 13 -5.18 -39.88 0.93
C LEU A 13 -3.71 -39.47 0.71
N ILE A 14 -2.96 -40.29 -0.03
CA ILE A 14 -1.56 -39.98 -0.40
C ILE A 14 -1.52 -38.78 -1.35
N VAL A 15 -2.39 -38.74 -2.37
CA VAL A 15 -2.47 -37.60 -3.30
C VAL A 15 -2.75 -36.29 -2.56
N LEU A 16 -3.70 -36.29 -1.62
CA LEU A 16 -4.03 -35.10 -0.82
C LEU A 16 -2.85 -34.64 0.04
N VAL A 17 -2.10 -35.57 0.64
CA VAL A 17 -0.90 -35.23 1.43
C VAL A 17 0.18 -34.58 0.55
N ILE A 18 0.41 -35.11 -0.66
CA ILE A 18 1.36 -34.54 -1.61
C ILE A 18 0.91 -33.14 -2.04
N VAL A 19 -0.36 -32.97 -2.42
CA VAL A 19 -0.93 -31.68 -2.83
C VAL A 19 -0.86 -30.65 -1.70
N ALA A 20 -1.18 -31.02 -0.46
CA ALA A 20 -1.11 -30.14 0.69
C ALA A 20 0.34 -29.67 0.96
N THR A 21 1.31 -30.56 0.83
CA THR A 21 2.74 -30.25 1.00
C THR A 21 3.23 -29.29 -0.09
N LEU A 22 2.84 -29.54 -1.34
CA LEU A 22 3.17 -28.65 -2.46
C LEU A 22 2.50 -27.29 -2.31
N ALA A 23 1.24 -27.23 -1.88
CA ALA A 23 0.50 -25.99 -1.69
C ALA A 23 1.15 -25.10 -0.62
N MET A 24 1.65 -25.67 0.50
CA MET A 24 2.36 -24.88 1.52
C MET A 24 3.58 -24.13 0.97
N VAL A 25 4.27 -24.67 -0.03
CA VAL A 25 5.45 -24.03 -0.63
C VAL A 25 5.07 -23.11 -1.80
N ALA A 26 4.12 -23.54 -2.63
CA ALA A 26 3.75 -22.82 -3.85
C ALA A 26 2.89 -21.57 -3.59
N VAL A 27 1.97 -21.62 -2.63
CA VAL A 27 1.04 -20.51 -2.32
C VAL A 27 1.77 -19.21 -1.91
N PRO A 28 2.73 -19.20 -0.96
CA PRO A 28 3.40 -17.95 -0.58
C PRO A 28 4.23 -17.36 -1.72
N GLY A 29 4.78 -18.18 -2.63
CA GLY A 29 5.59 -17.71 -3.75
C GLY A 29 4.79 -16.96 -4.82
N TYR A 30 3.48 -17.23 -4.96
CA TYR A 30 2.64 -16.59 -5.98
C TYR A 30 2.10 -15.22 -5.54
N LEU A 31 1.86 -15.01 -4.23
CA LEU A 31 1.20 -13.80 -3.73
C LEU A 31 2.16 -12.61 -3.54
N GLN A 32 3.44 -12.87 -3.26
CA GLN A 32 4.44 -11.82 -2.98
C GLN A 32 4.68 -10.80 -4.12
N PRO A 33 4.78 -11.20 -5.41
CA PRO A 33 5.03 -10.25 -6.49
C PRO A 33 3.89 -9.25 -6.70
N MET A 34 2.65 -9.66 -6.42
CA MET A 34 1.46 -8.82 -6.63
C MET A 34 1.44 -7.65 -5.66
N HIS A 35 1.73 -7.88 -4.38
CA HIS A 35 1.77 -6.81 -3.37
C HIS A 35 2.83 -5.75 -3.68
N ARG A 36 3.99 -6.15 -4.21
CA ARG A 36 5.03 -5.17 -4.59
C ARG A 36 4.55 -4.27 -5.73
N VAL A 37 3.94 -4.86 -6.75
CA VAL A 37 3.38 -4.08 -7.87
C VAL A 37 2.33 -3.10 -7.36
N GLU A 38 1.45 -3.51 -6.46
CA GLU A 38 0.45 -2.62 -5.86
C GLU A 38 1.07 -1.50 -5.03
N ALA A 39 2.11 -1.78 -4.24
CA ALA A 39 2.82 -0.75 -3.49
C ALA A 39 3.44 0.31 -4.41
N THR A 40 3.98 -0.10 -5.56
CA THR A 40 4.49 0.86 -6.57
C THR A 40 3.37 1.68 -7.19
N GLN A 41 2.20 1.08 -7.44
CA GLN A 41 1.02 1.77 -7.95
C GLN A 41 0.48 2.76 -6.92
N ALA A 42 0.47 2.40 -5.64
CA ALA A 42 0.08 3.27 -4.54
C ALA A 42 1.02 4.49 -4.42
N GLY A 43 2.33 4.28 -4.53
CA GLY A 43 3.31 5.37 -4.56
C GLY A 43 3.15 6.29 -5.78
N ALA A 44 2.86 5.73 -6.96
CA ALA A 44 2.54 6.52 -8.14
C ALA A 44 1.23 7.31 -7.98
N CYS A 45 0.20 6.69 -7.40
CA CYS A 45 -1.07 7.34 -7.11
C CYS A 45 -0.91 8.50 -6.11
N LEU A 46 -0.05 8.33 -5.10
CA LEU A 46 0.27 9.38 -4.15
C LEU A 46 0.89 10.62 -4.85
N LEU A 47 1.75 10.41 -5.85
CA LEU A 47 2.32 11.50 -6.66
C LEU A 47 1.28 12.17 -7.57
N GLU A 48 0.31 11.40 -8.09
CA GLU A 48 -0.80 11.95 -8.85
C GLU A 48 -1.71 12.83 -7.96
N LEU A 49 -2.00 12.38 -6.74
CA LEU A 49 -2.71 13.17 -5.73
C LEU A 49 -1.95 14.45 -5.38
N ALA A 50 -0.63 14.40 -5.20
CA ALA A 50 0.18 15.59 -4.99
C ALA A 50 0.06 16.59 -6.16
N SER A 51 0.05 16.12 -7.41
CA SER A 51 -0.18 16.97 -8.58
C SER A 51 -1.61 17.56 -8.63
N ARG A 52 -2.62 16.83 -8.14
CA ARG A 52 -4.00 17.33 -8.00
C ARG A 52 -4.10 18.41 -6.93
N LEU A 53 -3.42 18.21 -5.80
CA LEU A 53 -3.35 19.18 -4.71
C LEU A 53 -2.68 20.49 -5.15
N GLU A 54 -1.61 20.43 -5.94
CA GLU A 54 -0.99 21.64 -6.51
C GLU A 54 -1.97 22.40 -7.42
N ARG A 55 -2.72 21.69 -8.25
CA ARG A 55 -3.77 22.31 -9.09
C ARG A 55 -4.87 22.94 -8.27
N TYR A 56 -5.29 22.30 -7.17
CA TYR A 56 -6.27 22.86 -6.24
C TYR A 56 -5.78 24.19 -5.66
N ARG A 57 -4.50 24.27 -5.27
CA ARG A 57 -3.91 25.52 -4.81
C ARG A 57 -3.91 26.62 -5.87
N LEU A 58 -3.66 26.27 -7.13
CA LEU A 58 -3.73 27.25 -8.22
C LEU A 58 -5.15 27.81 -8.43
N SER A 59 -6.20 27.07 -8.06
CA SER A 59 -7.60 27.52 -8.16
C SER A 59 -8.11 28.23 -6.91
N GLU A 60 -7.85 27.70 -5.72
CA GLU A 60 -8.42 28.19 -4.46
C GLU A 60 -7.49 29.21 -3.76
N GLY A 61 -6.20 29.20 -4.10
CA GLY A 61 -5.17 30.10 -3.54
C GLY A 61 -4.39 29.51 -2.37
N ASP A 62 -4.91 28.46 -1.73
CA ASP A 62 -4.23 27.72 -0.67
C ASP A 62 -4.49 26.20 -0.74
N TYR A 63 -3.93 25.46 0.22
CA TYR A 63 -4.11 24.02 0.30
C TYR A 63 -5.24 23.60 1.24
N GLU A 64 -5.83 24.51 2.02
CA GLU A 64 -6.81 24.16 3.04
C GLU A 64 -8.10 23.64 2.41
N GLY A 65 -8.71 22.61 2.99
CA GLY A 65 -9.98 22.06 2.49
C GLY A 65 -9.86 21.13 1.29
N PHE A 66 -8.66 20.89 0.75
CA PHE A 66 -8.47 19.85 -0.26
C PHE A 66 -8.77 18.48 0.35
N ALA A 67 -9.82 17.82 -0.14
CA ALA A 67 -10.19 16.47 0.24
C ALA A 67 -9.70 15.47 -0.80
N ILE A 68 -9.00 14.43 -0.35
CA ILE A 68 -8.46 13.36 -1.21
C ILE A 68 -9.58 12.70 -2.03
N ASP A 69 -10.72 12.42 -1.40
CA ASP A 69 -11.89 11.80 -2.02
C ASP A 69 -12.49 12.65 -3.13
N ALA A 70 -12.40 13.98 -2.98
CA ALA A 70 -12.91 14.96 -3.92
C ALA A 70 -11.93 15.23 -5.08
N ALA A 71 -10.70 14.75 -4.99
CA ALA A 71 -9.68 14.96 -6.02
C ALA A 71 -9.98 14.18 -7.32
N ASP A 72 -10.93 13.23 -7.27
CA ASP A 72 -11.40 12.40 -8.40
C ASP A 72 -10.23 11.78 -9.18
N VAL A 73 -9.39 11.07 -8.44
CA VAL A 73 -8.21 10.38 -8.98
C VAL A 73 -8.53 8.90 -9.10
N ALA A 74 -8.62 8.40 -10.32
CA ALA A 74 -9.09 7.04 -10.58
C ALA A 74 -8.18 5.93 -9.99
N CYS A 75 -6.94 6.25 -9.62
CA CYS A 75 -6.04 5.31 -8.95
C CYS A 75 -6.40 5.10 -7.46
N GLU A 76 -6.93 6.12 -6.79
CA GLU A 76 -7.33 6.06 -5.38
C GLU A 76 -8.49 5.07 -5.23
N ALA A 77 -9.54 5.25 -6.02
CA ALA A 77 -10.69 4.35 -6.05
C ALA A 77 -10.34 2.89 -6.38
N ARG A 78 -9.31 2.65 -7.22
CA ARG A 78 -8.85 1.29 -7.54
C ARG A 78 -8.12 0.60 -6.37
N LEU A 79 -7.53 1.39 -5.48
CA LEU A 79 -6.71 0.93 -4.38
C LEU A 79 -7.43 1.01 -3.03
N ALA A 80 -8.60 1.65 -2.96
CA ALA A 80 -9.36 1.93 -1.74
C ALA A 80 -9.66 0.70 -0.86
N ASP A 81 -9.77 -0.50 -1.45
CA ASP A 81 -9.98 -1.74 -0.71
C ASP A 81 -8.77 -2.17 0.14
N ARG A 82 -7.56 -1.78 -0.27
CA ARG A 82 -6.29 -2.25 0.31
C ARG A 82 -5.36 -1.14 0.76
N TYR A 83 -5.58 0.10 0.33
CA TYR A 83 -4.77 1.25 0.68
C TYR A 83 -5.64 2.40 1.12
N ARG A 84 -5.11 3.15 2.07
CA ARG A 84 -5.68 4.37 2.61
C ARG A 84 -4.74 5.53 2.31
N PHE A 85 -5.29 6.56 1.69
CA PHE A 85 -4.61 7.82 1.41
C PHE A 85 -5.04 8.85 2.44
N GLU A 86 -4.08 9.54 3.03
CA GLU A 86 -4.33 10.51 4.09
C GLU A 86 -3.47 11.75 3.89
N ALA A 87 -4.02 12.90 4.25
CA ALA A 87 -3.35 14.18 4.35
C ALA A 87 -2.99 14.47 5.81
N GLY A 88 -1.95 15.27 6.01
CA GLY A 88 -1.53 15.77 7.31
C GLY A 88 -0.64 17.00 7.14
N VAL A 89 -0.16 17.52 8.26
CA VAL A 89 0.74 18.69 8.29
C VAL A 89 2.12 18.25 8.77
N PRO A 90 3.22 18.60 8.08
CA PRO A 90 4.56 18.25 8.53
C PRO A 90 4.83 18.70 9.97
N GLY A 91 5.25 17.76 10.83
CA GLY A 91 5.50 18.01 12.25
C GLY A 91 4.32 17.72 13.17
N GLU A 92 3.13 17.48 12.62
CA GLU A 92 1.96 17.01 13.35
C GLU A 92 1.79 15.49 13.25
N MET A 93 1.14 14.89 14.25
CA MET A 93 0.81 13.46 14.22
C MET A 93 -0.57 13.19 13.61
N GLY A 94 -1.36 14.23 13.33
CA GLY A 94 -2.70 14.13 12.77
C GLY A 94 -2.68 13.72 11.30
N TRP A 95 -3.49 12.71 10.98
CA TRP A 95 -3.74 12.29 9.61
C TRP A 95 -5.25 12.24 9.38
N ALA A 96 -5.68 12.88 8.31
CA ALA A 96 -7.08 13.01 7.92
C ALA A 96 -7.21 12.77 6.42
N VAL A 97 -8.41 12.89 5.90
CA VAL A 97 -8.68 12.78 4.46
C VAL A 97 -8.62 14.15 3.77
N THR A 98 -8.65 15.21 4.58
CA THR A 98 -8.65 16.61 4.13
C THR A 98 -7.44 17.31 4.72
N THR A 99 -6.82 18.19 3.93
CA THR A 99 -5.78 19.10 4.38
C THR A 99 -6.37 20.19 5.28
N THR A 100 -5.65 20.52 6.36
CA THR A 100 -6.10 21.47 7.37
C THR A 100 -5.25 22.74 7.46
N ASP A 101 -4.12 22.78 6.77
CA ASP A 101 -3.20 23.92 6.78
C ASP A 101 -3.12 24.54 5.38
N PRO A 102 -3.13 25.88 5.26
CA PRO A 102 -3.13 26.58 3.97
C PRO A 102 -1.77 26.60 3.27
N VAL A 103 -0.67 26.24 3.94
CA VAL A 103 0.70 26.38 3.42
C VAL A 103 1.44 25.05 3.37
N ALA A 104 1.46 24.31 4.47
CA ALA A 104 2.24 23.09 4.61
C ALA A 104 1.36 21.84 4.50
N TRP A 105 1.79 20.87 3.71
CA TRP A 105 1.04 19.62 3.54
C TRP A 105 1.98 18.44 3.43
N GLN A 106 1.50 17.29 3.90
CA GLN A 106 2.07 15.99 3.61
C GLN A 106 0.95 15.03 3.27
N LEU A 107 1.18 14.20 2.27
CA LEU A 107 0.31 13.10 1.90
C LEU A 107 1.00 11.80 2.24
N ARG A 108 0.23 10.81 2.70
CA ARG A 108 0.72 9.44 2.87
C ARG A 108 -0.21 8.43 2.23
N VAL A 109 0.36 7.28 1.90
CA VAL A 109 -0.38 6.07 1.57
C VAL A 109 0.07 4.92 2.44
N ARG A 110 -0.88 4.18 3.00
CA ARG A 110 -0.67 3.02 3.88
C ARG A 110 -1.60 1.89 3.49
N ALA A 111 -1.16 0.64 3.57
CA ALA A 111 -2.05 -0.51 3.38
C ALA A 111 -3.06 -0.66 4.55
N ASP A 112 -4.32 -0.97 4.24
CA ASP A 112 -5.39 -1.25 5.22
C ASP A 112 -5.43 -2.74 5.59
N GLY A 113 -5.72 -3.07 6.86
CA GLY A 113 -6.01 -4.45 7.29
C GLY A 113 -4.84 -5.44 7.52
N PHE A 114 -5.16 -6.50 8.27
CA PHE A 114 -4.32 -7.33 9.15
C PHE A 114 -3.65 -8.54 8.47
N GLU A 115 -3.01 -8.38 7.32
CA GLU A 115 -2.08 -9.38 6.76
C GLU A 115 -0.71 -8.76 6.55
N ALA A 116 -0.10 -8.32 7.65
CA ALA A 116 1.35 -8.33 7.80
C ALA A 116 1.82 -9.81 7.81
N GLY A 117 1.60 -10.51 6.69
CA GLY A 117 1.99 -11.89 6.48
C GLY A 117 3.48 -12.01 6.71
N MET A 118 3.84 -12.83 7.69
CA MET A 118 5.11 -13.50 7.93
C MET A 118 6.22 -13.29 6.88
N GLY A 119 6.81 -12.08 6.84
CA GLY A 119 7.90 -11.71 5.95
C GLY A 119 8.62 -10.45 6.45
N SER A 120 9.90 -10.28 6.07
CA SER A 120 10.74 -9.15 6.52
C SER A 120 10.42 -7.80 5.87
N ASP A 121 9.29 -7.70 5.16
CA ASP A 121 8.81 -6.49 4.48
C ASP A 121 7.89 -5.67 5.38
N ARG A 122 8.20 -5.61 6.68
CA ARG A 122 7.42 -4.84 7.69
C ARG A 122 7.93 -3.43 7.89
N ASP A 123 9.07 -3.12 7.27
CA ASP A 123 9.77 -1.87 7.52
C ASP A 123 9.18 -0.70 6.72
N CYS A 124 8.30 -0.95 5.74
CA CYS A 124 7.68 0.07 4.89
C CYS A 124 6.20 0.21 5.23
N ARG A 125 5.87 0.91 6.32
CA ARG A 125 4.49 1.04 6.82
C ARG A 125 3.65 2.01 6.00
N ALA A 126 4.24 3.14 5.61
CA ALA A 126 3.58 4.12 4.76
C ALA A 126 4.60 4.85 3.88
N LEU A 127 4.20 5.21 2.67
CA LEU A 127 4.96 6.12 1.81
C LEU A 127 4.43 7.54 2.03
N VAL A 128 5.32 8.51 2.05
CA VAL A 128 4.98 9.92 2.34
C VAL A 128 5.56 10.84 1.27
N VAL A 129 4.80 11.84 0.85
CA VAL A 129 5.26 12.95 0.00
C VAL A 129 4.89 14.26 0.70
N ARG A 130 5.76 15.25 0.61
CA ARG A 130 5.57 16.56 1.23
C ARG A 130 5.52 17.68 0.19
N ASP A 131 5.13 18.86 0.66
CA ASP A 131 5.08 20.13 -0.08
C ASP A 131 6.42 20.54 -0.71
N ASP A 132 7.53 20.17 -0.09
CA ASP A 132 8.89 20.41 -0.59
C ASP A 132 9.35 19.41 -1.68
N GLY A 133 8.46 18.50 -2.09
CA GLY A 133 8.75 17.44 -3.05
C GLY A 133 9.60 16.29 -2.49
N GLN A 134 9.96 16.33 -1.19
CA GLN A 134 10.66 15.23 -0.55
C GLN A 134 9.75 14.02 -0.41
N ARG A 135 10.34 12.87 -0.67
CA ARG A 135 9.74 11.57 -0.38
C ARG A 135 10.23 11.10 0.98
N GLY A 136 9.34 10.47 1.72
CA GLY A 136 9.61 9.87 3.01
C GLY A 136 8.96 8.51 3.13
N VAL A 137 9.29 7.82 4.21
CA VAL A 137 8.72 6.53 4.60
C VAL A 137 8.43 6.56 6.09
N MET A 138 7.29 6.04 6.50
CA MET A 138 7.05 5.69 7.89
C MET A 138 7.43 4.23 8.08
N ILE A 139 8.32 3.95 9.02
CA ILE A 139 8.83 2.60 9.28
C ILE A 139 8.17 1.93 10.48
N ASP A 140 7.47 2.70 11.32
CA ASP A 140 6.80 2.24 12.52
C ASP A 140 5.49 3.01 12.78
N THR A 141 4.87 2.78 13.95
CA THR A 141 3.65 3.47 14.39
C THR A 141 3.88 4.79 15.08
N SER A 142 5.13 5.20 15.31
CA SER A 142 5.46 6.40 16.09
C SER A 142 5.06 7.69 15.39
N GLY A 143 4.71 7.65 14.10
CA GLY A 143 4.43 8.83 13.31
C GLY A 143 5.67 9.42 12.63
N GLY A 144 6.87 8.91 12.96
CA GLY A 144 8.12 9.39 12.38
C GLY A 144 8.22 9.13 10.87
N VAL A 145 8.47 10.18 10.11
CA VAL A 145 8.78 10.11 8.67
C VAL A 145 10.30 10.14 8.50
N VAL A 146 10.85 9.08 7.92
CA VAL A 146 12.28 8.93 7.64
C VAL A 146 12.53 9.24 6.16
N THR A 147 13.60 9.99 5.87
CA THR A 147 13.99 10.43 4.52
C THR A 147 15.34 9.87 4.05
N ASP A 148 15.89 8.88 4.77
CA ASP A 148 17.16 8.23 4.41
C ASP A 148 17.10 7.56 3.03
N ALA A 149 18.19 7.71 2.26
CA ALA A 149 18.27 7.20 0.89
C ALA A 149 18.24 5.67 0.79
N GLY A 150 18.64 4.94 1.84
CA GLY A 150 18.50 3.49 1.92
C GLY A 150 17.04 3.08 2.06
N TRP A 151 16.32 3.72 2.98
CA TRP A 151 14.89 3.50 3.18
C TRP A 151 14.06 3.88 1.95
N LEU A 152 14.36 5.02 1.33
CA LEU A 152 13.68 5.45 0.10
C LEU A 152 13.84 4.43 -1.02
N ARG A 153 15.06 3.94 -1.28
CA ARG A 153 15.30 2.95 -2.34
C ARG A 153 14.65 1.59 -2.06
N ARG A 154 14.40 1.26 -0.79
CA ARG A 154 13.76 -0.01 -0.40
C ARG A 154 12.25 0.05 -0.54
N CYS A 155 11.63 1.12 -0.04
CA CYS A 155 10.17 1.22 0.07
C CYS A 155 9.49 1.86 -1.14
N TRP A 156 10.18 2.75 -1.87
CA TRP A 156 9.64 3.38 -3.07
C TRP A 156 9.96 2.63 -4.38
N ARG A 157 10.32 1.35 -4.28
CA ARG A 157 10.74 0.51 -5.42
C ARG A 157 9.69 -0.50 -5.81
#